data_AF-A0A8B3S1J1-F1
#
_entry.id   AF-A0A8B3S1J1-F1
#
_cell.length_a   1.000
_cell.length_b   1.000
_cell.length_c   1.000
_cell.angle_alpha   90.00
_cell.angle_beta   90.00
_cell.angle_gamma   90.00
#
_symmetry.space_group_name_H-M   'P 1'
#
loop_
_entity.id
_entity.type
_entity.pdbx_description
1 polymer ?
#
loop_
_entity_poly.entity_id
_entity_poly.type
_entity_poly.pdbx_seq_one_letter_code
_entity_poly.pdbx_strand_id
1 'polypeptide(L)'
;MRNAGEMRILIIVGVLLIILAGTCAATSLSNSESGTWKYQQEIAIQENSGETLHDYQVLVELSGSDFPGDAQPDGDDIRFTDADGVNLGYWIEEFDAGSKRARIWVNVPLIPANGEAKITRWYGNPSAGSESDGEAVFEFFDDFSGTVLDINKWYEDAVNNIDHTINNFFRFEGATKGGGNPHPYWIYDGTDTGSQHQAKWTPLNSFILEWNSKISDVTAAEASEGGVAVITTDSTIIYYIAHLDAWAGGIVPRRYVVSATGYNYASEVNSGDEAKFSIVRDGSSYMAKINDMVVDSYMSSTQVSTIALTAGACNTNHPYLDYVQINNLRVCKYTYPEPSVTLEAARSSALSITKSPTPHSIRQFQESTITLSIKNSGTTDATDIEITDAIHPSFDLISGDFPNPKRYDLIRPGETRDLQYTISAKESGTFTLDPATVTYADEDGNIQEATSEPASIKVIPSTEGGTSGTSHSPSVSTASVQLHGEKTDVVLGEDILLKLSAVNLITKPTMHVQVIIIPPSGMSVTSSAFAKSGAGQYTTTYELEPGSGKDIEVAIRSNQIGDFDVNGRIIYYFGDDRDDSEDHTLTLPITVRAEAEQTESQSETKESSTPGFAAVVAVIGLLLAYLQRKRR
;
A
#
# COMPACT_ATOMS: atom_id res chain seq x y z
N MET A 1 63.04 69.51 -3.15
CA MET A 1 62.55 69.98 -1.83
C MET A 1 61.45 69.02 -1.38
N ARG A 2 61.63 68.47 -0.17
CA ARG A 2 60.66 67.90 0.81
C ARG A 2 59.34 67.33 0.28
N ASN A 3 59.14 66.01 0.43
CA ASN A 3 58.26 65.37 1.42
C ASN A 3 56.88 65.06 0.78
N ALA A 4 56.15 64.00 1.09
CA ALA A 4 56.36 62.78 1.86
C ALA A 4 55.09 61.92 1.66
N GLY A 5 55.23 60.62 1.92
CA GLY A 5 54.12 59.71 2.21
C GLY A 5 53.68 58.86 1.02
N GLU A 6 53.54 57.54 1.10
CA GLU A 6 53.76 56.55 2.16
C GLU A 6 53.97 55.21 1.41
N MET A 7 55.07 54.53 1.68
CA MET A 7 55.12 53.26 2.42
C MET A 7 54.48 52.05 1.70
N ARG A 8 55.39 51.19 1.22
CA ARG A 8 55.17 49.83 0.69
C ARG A 8 54.71 48.89 1.81
N ILE A 9 53.99 47.81 1.47
CA ILE A 9 54.23 46.41 1.93
C ILE A 9 53.20 45.49 1.22
N LEU A 10 53.65 44.72 0.22
CA LEU A 10 53.63 43.24 0.17
C LEU A 10 52.32 42.58 0.65
N ILE A 11 51.50 42.11 -0.30
CA ILE A 11 50.46 41.10 -0.05
C ILE A 11 51.04 39.73 -0.38
N ILE A 12 51.10 38.87 0.65
CA ILE A 12 51.47 37.46 0.59
C ILE A 12 50.30 36.67 0.01
N VAL A 13 50.55 35.88 -1.03
CA VAL A 13 49.62 34.89 -1.56
C VAL A 13 49.58 33.70 -0.60
N GLY A 14 48.49 33.57 0.15
CA GLY A 14 48.14 32.38 0.91
C GLY A 14 46.99 31.67 0.21
N VAL A 15 47.28 30.56 -0.47
CA VAL A 15 46.28 29.60 -0.96
C VAL A 15 45.76 28.84 0.26
N LEU A 16 44.56 29.19 0.72
CA LEU A 16 43.84 28.41 1.74
C LEU A 16 43.00 27.36 1.02
N LEU A 17 43.56 26.15 0.91
CA LEU A 17 42.84 24.95 0.52
C LEU A 17 42.01 24.50 1.73
N ILE A 18 40.77 24.97 1.81
CA ILE A 18 39.79 24.43 2.77
C ILE A 18 39.35 23.08 2.19
N ILE A 19 39.97 22.00 2.66
CA ILE A 19 39.36 20.68 2.58
C ILE A 19 38.19 20.71 3.56
N LEU A 20 37.01 21.08 3.07
CA LEU A 20 35.78 20.82 3.80
C LEU A 20 35.56 19.31 3.67
N ALA A 21 36.11 18.56 4.61
CA ALA A 21 35.59 17.23 4.93
C ALA A 21 34.17 17.49 5.44
N GLY A 22 33.20 17.50 4.52
CA GLY A 22 31.80 17.40 4.84
C GLY A 22 31.62 16.08 5.54
N THR A 23 31.66 16.09 6.87
CA THR A 23 31.02 15.07 7.66
C THR A 23 29.56 15.10 7.25
N CYS A 24 29.13 14.14 6.43
CA CYS A 24 27.75 13.71 6.39
C CYS A 24 27.42 13.24 7.81
N ALA A 25 27.02 14.18 8.67
CA ALA A 25 26.12 13.84 9.74
C ALA A 25 24.80 13.54 9.03
N ALA A 26 24.51 12.26 8.83
CA ALA A 26 23.17 11.83 8.53
C ALA A 26 22.30 12.34 9.68
N THR A 27 21.47 13.34 9.41
CA THR A 27 20.33 13.61 10.26
C THR A 27 19.32 12.52 9.97
N SER A 28 19.54 11.35 10.57
CA SER A 28 18.44 10.46 10.93
C SER A 28 17.40 11.28 11.65
N LEU A 29 16.10 11.02 11.45
CA LEU A 29 14.98 11.59 12.20
C LEU A 29 15.46 12.06 13.58
N SER A 30 15.66 13.37 13.73
CA SER A 30 16.13 13.87 15.01
C SER A 30 15.04 13.53 16.00
N ASN A 31 15.40 12.74 17.01
CA ASN A 31 14.56 12.35 18.14
C ASN A 31 14.21 13.57 19.05
N SER A 32 14.10 14.77 18.46
CA SER A 32 13.75 16.03 19.13
C SER A 32 12.26 16.13 19.45
N GLU A 33 11.43 15.24 18.90
CA GLU A 33 10.05 15.07 19.32
C GLU A 33 9.92 13.81 20.18
N SER A 34 9.30 13.95 21.36
CA SER A 34 9.31 12.96 22.43
C SER A 34 8.37 11.76 22.20
N GLY A 35 8.35 11.18 21.00
CA GLY A 35 7.44 10.11 20.60
C GLY A 35 8.09 9.06 19.73
N THR A 36 7.61 7.82 19.82
CA THR A 36 8.04 6.71 18.96
C THR A 36 7.11 6.63 17.75
N TRP A 37 7.69 6.68 16.54
CA TRP A 37 6.99 6.34 15.30
C TRP A 37 6.58 4.88 15.34
N LYS A 38 5.28 4.59 15.22
CA LYS A 38 4.73 3.23 15.43
C LYS A 38 4.62 2.44 14.14
N TYR A 39 4.41 3.15 13.03
CA TYR A 39 4.12 2.54 11.75
C TYR A 39 5.00 3.16 10.67
N GLN A 40 5.43 2.30 9.76
CA GLN A 40 6.11 2.69 8.54
C GLN A 40 5.55 1.91 7.34
N GLN A 41 5.62 2.51 6.16
CA GLN A 41 5.29 1.85 4.91
C GLN A 41 6.27 2.30 3.82
N GLU A 42 6.87 1.33 3.12
CA GLU A 42 7.73 1.61 1.98
C GLU A 42 6.90 1.93 0.73
N ILE A 43 7.41 2.85 -0.07
CA ILE A 43 6.80 3.33 -1.30
C ILE A 43 7.86 3.26 -2.39
N ALA A 44 7.56 2.49 -3.43
CA ALA A 44 8.38 2.35 -4.62
C ALA A 44 7.95 3.36 -5.68
N ILE A 45 8.92 4.00 -6.32
CA ILE A 45 8.73 5.02 -7.35
C ILE A 45 9.51 4.59 -8.58
N GLN A 46 8.79 4.09 -9.58
CA GLN A 46 9.38 3.61 -10.83
C GLN A 46 9.49 4.75 -11.84
N GLU A 47 10.69 4.95 -12.37
CA GLU A 47 10.97 5.87 -13.48
C GLU A 47 10.50 5.26 -14.80
N ASN A 48 9.80 6.05 -15.63
CA ASN A 48 9.13 5.56 -16.84
C ASN A 48 9.54 6.27 -18.14
N SER A 49 10.23 7.40 -18.06
CA SER A 49 10.62 8.24 -19.19
C SER A 49 12.00 7.90 -19.77
N GLY A 50 12.84 7.19 -19.03
CA GLY A 50 14.20 6.83 -19.41
C GLY A 50 15.25 7.88 -19.05
N GLU A 51 14.88 8.92 -18.31
CA GLU A 51 15.75 10.00 -17.86
C GLU A 51 16.01 9.90 -16.35
N THR A 52 17.19 10.31 -15.89
CA THR A 52 17.46 10.40 -14.45
C THR A 52 16.84 11.68 -13.92
N LEU A 53 15.95 11.54 -12.94
CA LEU A 53 15.22 12.66 -12.35
C LEU A 53 15.86 13.07 -11.03
N HIS A 54 15.93 14.39 -10.79
CA HIS A 54 16.49 14.99 -9.59
C HIS A 54 15.50 15.96 -8.96
N ASP A 55 15.39 15.92 -7.64
CA ASP A 55 14.46 16.74 -6.85
C ASP A 55 13.07 16.77 -7.50
N TYR A 56 12.54 15.57 -7.79
CA TYR A 56 11.33 15.40 -8.59
C TYR A 56 10.11 15.25 -7.68
N GLN A 57 9.07 16.02 -7.95
CA GLN A 57 7.84 16.01 -7.17
C GLN A 57 6.96 14.83 -7.58
N VAL A 58 6.66 13.95 -6.63
CA VAL A 58 5.83 12.75 -6.85
C VAL A 58 4.59 12.82 -5.97
N LEU A 59 3.42 12.59 -6.56
CA LEU A 59 2.16 12.51 -5.83
C LEU A 59 1.94 11.08 -5.30
N VAL A 60 1.84 10.94 -3.99
CA VAL A 60 1.42 9.74 -3.29
C VAL A 60 -0.07 9.86 -2.98
N GLU A 61 -0.89 9.05 -3.66
CA GLU A 61 -2.33 8.95 -3.40
C GLU A 61 -2.64 7.76 -2.51
N LEU A 62 -3.30 8.01 -1.38
CA LEU A 62 -3.63 7.01 -0.37
C LEU A 62 -5.14 6.90 -0.28
N SER A 63 -5.67 5.69 -0.41
CA SER A 63 -7.12 5.47 -0.29
C SER A 63 -7.46 4.09 0.27
N GLY A 64 -8.64 3.96 0.88
CA GLY A 64 -9.15 2.66 1.31
C GLY A 64 -8.25 1.99 2.37
N SER A 65 -7.63 0.86 2.01
CA SER A 65 -6.69 0.13 2.89
C SER A 65 -5.32 0.79 3.02
N ASP A 66 -4.94 1.63 2.06
CA ASP A 66 -3.64 2.31 2.02
C ASP A 66 -3.61 3.59 2.86
N PHE A 67 -4.80 4.05 3.27
CA PHE A 67 -4.95 5.22 4.12
C PHE A 67 -4.38 4.95 5.52
N PRO A 68 -3.53 5.84 6.07
CA PRO A 68 -2.89 5.66 7.38
C PRO A 68 -3.89 5.95 8.50
N GLY A 69 -4.76 4.98 8.81
CA GLY A 69 -5.83 5.13 9.80
C GLY A 69 -5.37 5.37 11.24
N ASP A 70 -4.11 5.06 11.55
CA ASP A 70 -3.50 5.30 12.86
C ASP A 70 -2.71 6.63 12.95
N ALA A 71 -2.69 7.42 11.88
CA ALA A 71 -2.17 8.79 11.91
C ALA A 71 -3.17 9.72 12.65
N GLN A 72 -2.71 10.91 13.01
CA GLN A 72 -3.56 11.97 13.53
C GLN A 72 -4.64 12.34 12.48
N PRO A 73 -5.85 12.79 12.89
CA PRO A 73 -6.96 13.04 11.97
C PRO A 73 -6.68 14.09 10.87
N ASP A 74 -5.70 14.97 11.09
CA ASP A 74 -5.20 16.00 10.18
C ASP A 74 -3.92 15.61 9.44
N GLY A 75 -3.31 14.46 9.77
CA GLY A 75 -2.08 13.98 9.15
C GLY A 75 -0.82 14.69 9.64
N ASP A 76 -0.86 15.43 10.75
CA ASP A 76 0.28 16.19 11.28
C ASP A 76 1.50 15.30 11.61
N ASP A 77 1.25 14.04 11.96
CA ASP A 77 2.27 13.03 12.21
C ASP A 77 2.59 12.19 10.98
N ILE A 78 2.57 12.75 9.77
CA ILE A 78 3.12 12.08 8.58
C ILE A 78 4.57 12.53 8.37
N ARG A 79 5.50 11.61 8.09
CA ARG A 79 6.85 11.93 7.61
C ARG A 79 7.26 11.03 6.45
N PHE A 80 8.19 11.52 5.63
CA PHE A 80 8.82 10.74 4.57
C PHE A 80 10.34 10.76 4.74
N THR A 81 10.99 9.63 4.50
CA THR A 81 12.44 9.52 4.42
C THR A 81 12.87 8.82 3.13
N ASP A 82 14.08 9.10 2.65
CA ASP A 82 14.72 8.29 1.62
C ASP A 82 15.25 6.96 2.19
N ALA A 83 15.89 6.16 1.32
CA ALA A 83 16.50 4.89 1.68
C ALA A 83 17.65 4.99 2.71
N ASP A 84 18.27 6.18 2.86
CA ASP A 84 19.32 6.45 3.84
C ASP A 84 18.74 6.99 5.17
N GLY A 85 17.42 7.12 5.27
CA GLY A 85 16.71 7.63 6.45
C GLY A 85 16.73 9.15 6.58
N VAL A 86 17.04 9.88 5.50
CA VAL A 86 17.04 11.35 5.46
C VAL A 86 15.62 11.85 5.20
N ASN A 87 15.16 12.83 5.98
CA ASN A 87 13.84 13.44 5.80
C ASN A 87 13.68 14.07 4.41
N LEU A 88 12.51 13.85 3.80
CA LEU A 88 12.13 14.42 2.53
C LEU A 88 11.10 15.54 2.72
N GLY A 89 11.21 16.59 1.91
CA GLY A 89 10.18 17.62 1.82
C GLY A 89 8.88 17.02 1.29
N TYR A 90 7.76 17.35 1.93
CA TYR A 90 6.44 16.87 1.54
C TYR A 90 5.37 17.93 1.77
N TRP A 91 4.25 17.81 1.06
CA TRP A 91 3.10 18.70 1.19
C TRP A 91 1.81 17.89 1.14
N ILE A 92 0.99 18.04 2.18
CA ILE A 92 -0.32 17.42 2.29
C ILE A 92 -1.33 18.29 1.52
N GLU A 93 -1.70 17.85 0.32
CA GLU A 93 -2.75 18.50 -0.49
C GLU A 93 -4.14 18.23 0.08
N GLU A 94 -4.38 16.99 0.51
CA GLU A 94 -5.64 16.52 1.07
C GLU A 94 -5.33 15.47 2.15
N PHE A 95 -6.00 15.56 3.30
CA PHE A 95 -6.04 14.50 4.30
C PHE A 95 -7.45 14.43 4.90
N ASP A 96 -8.25 13.47 4.43
CA ASP A 96 -9.61 13.23 4.89
C ASP A 96 -9.72 11.84 5.51
N ALA A 97 -9.62 11.79 6.84
CA ALA A 97 -9.79 10.57 7.62
C ALA A 97 -11.21 9.98 7.53
N GLY A 98 -12.23 10.80 7.27
CA GLY A 98 -13.62 10.36 7.13
C GLY A 98 -13.83 9.58 5.84
N SER A 99 -13.32 10.11 4.73
CA SER A 99 -13.37 9.47 3.40
C SER A 99 -12.24 8.46 3.18
N LYS A 100 -11.27 8.38 4.11
CA LYS A 100 -10.02 7.61 3.97
C LYS A 100 -9.30 7.93 2.67
N ARG A 101 -9.07 9.22 2.43
CA ARG A 101 -8.36 9.73 1.25
C ARG A 101 -7.27 10.69 1.68
N ALA A 102 -6.08 10.54 1.13
CA ALA A 102 -5.03 11.52 1.26
C ALA A 102 -4.25 11.67 -0.05
N ARG A 103 -3.82 12.90 -0.34
CA ARG A 103 -2.98 13.26 -1.49
C ARG A 103 -1.77 14.00 -0.94
N ILE A 104 -0.60 13.41 -1.08
CA ILE A 104 0.61 13.94 -0.47
C ILE A 104 1.71 14.00 -1.52
N TRP A 105 2.22 15.19 -1.78
CA TRP A 105 3.35 15.40 -2.68
C TRP A 105 4.65 15.23 -1.92
N VAL A 106 5.62 14.54 -2.50
CA VAL A 106 6.94 14.30 -1.91
C VAL A 106 8.01 14.69 -2.91
N ASN A 107 9.02 15.42 -2.46
CA ASN A 107 10.19 15.76 -3.25
C ASN A 107 11.24 14.64 -3.14
N VAL A 108 11.47 13.93 -4.25
CA VAL A 108 12.36 12.77 -4.31
C VAL A 108 13.71 13.20 -4.89
N PRO A 109 14.83 13.11 -4.13
CA PRO A 109 16.12 13.66 -4.55
C PRO A 109 16.69 13.03 -5.82
N LEU A 110 16.45 11.72 -6.02
CA LEU A 110 16.95 10.96 -7.15
C LEU A 110 16.01 9.83 -7.53
N ILE A 111 15.60 9.80 -8.80
CA ILE A 111 14.93 8.64 -9.41
C ILE A 111 15.79 8.23 -10.64
N PRO A 112 16.51 7.09 -10.59
CA PRO A 112 17.40 6.70 -11.68
C PRO A 112 16.65 6.38 -12.97
N ALA A 113 17.23 6.74 -14.12
CA ALA A 113 16.69 6.39 -15.45
C ALA A 113 16.35 4.89 -15.59
N ASN A 114 15.11 4.57 -15.97
CA ASN A 114 14.54 3.23 -16.05
C ASN A 114 14.66 2.41 -14.75
N GLY A 115 14.94 3.07 -13.62
CA GLY A 115 15.14 2.46 -12.32
C GLY A 115 14.02 2.78 -11.34
N GLU A 116 14.24 2.39 -10.10
CA GLU A 116 13.29 2.59 -9.01
C GLU A 116 13.97 3.36 -7.88
N ALA A 117 13.25 4.30 -7.29
CA ALA A 117 13.60 4.92 -6.01
C ALA A 117 12.65 4.41 -4.92
N LYS A 118 13.16 4.30 -3.69
CA LYS A 118 12.38 3.89 -2.52
C LYS A 118 12.36 5.01 -1.50
N ILE A 119 11.17 5.31 -0.99
CA ILE A 119 10.95 6.23 0.13
C ILE A 119 10.12 5.52 1.19
N THR A 120 10.25 5.94 2.44
CA THR A 120 9.51 5.37 3.57
C THR A 120 8.58 6.43 4.15
N ARG A 121 7.29 6.11 4.29
CA ARG A 121 6.31 6.91 5.01
C ARG A 121 6.24 6.46 6.47
N TRP A 122 6.33 7.39 7.42
CA TRP A 122 6.22 7.15 8.86
C TRP A 122 4.96 7.81 9.43
N TYR A 123 4.31 7.15 10.40
CA TYR A 123 3.13 7.69 11.11
C TYR A 123 2.87 7.01 12.48
N GLY A 124 1.87 7.50 13.21
CA GLY A 124 1.45 6.98 14.52
C GLY A 124 2.18 7.62 15.70
N ASN A 125 2.71 8.83 15.51
CA ASN A 125 3.35 9.63 16.55
C ASN A 125 2.40 10.75 17.01
N PRO A 126 1.63 10.57 18.09
CA PRO A 126 0.64 11.55 18.53
C PRO A 126 1.24 12.84 19.11
N SER A 127 2.58 12.94 19.22
CA SER A 127 3.28 14.13 19.70
C SER A 127 3.89 14.98 18.58
N ALA A 128 3.86 14.48 17.34
CA ALA A 128 4.41 15.20 16.19
C ALA A 128 3.45 16.29 15.73
N GLY A 129 4.02 17.46 15.40
CA GLY A 129 3.30 18.52 14.68
C GLY A 129 3.53 18.43 13.17
N SER A 130 2.72 19.13 12.37
CA SER A 130 2.90 19.16 10.92
C SER A 130 4.27 19.69 10.49
N GLU A 131 4.93 18.99 9.55
CA GLU A 131 6.08 19.47 8.77
C GLU A 131 5.73 19.62 7.27
N SER A 132 4.44 19.60 6.93
CA SER A 132 3.98 19.77 5.55
C SER A 132 4.32 21.17 5.03
N ASP A 133 5.10 21.25 3.96
CA ASP A 133 5.61 22.50 3.39
C ASP A 133 5.67 22.42 1.85
N GLY A 134 4.84 23.21 1.17
CA GLY A 134 4.80 23.27 -0.29
C GLY A 134 6.05 23.91 -0.91
N GLU A 135 6.72 24.83 -0.19
CA GLU A 135 7.96 25.47 -0.64
C GLU A 135 9.14 24.49 -0.68
N ALA A 136 9.11 23.46 0.18
CA ALA A 136 10.10 22.40 0.19
C ALA A 136 9.91 21.37 -0.94
N VAL A 137 8.76 21.43 -1.64
CA VAL A 137 8.38 20.46 -2.66
C VAL A 137 8.44 21.01 -4.07
N PHE A 138 7.75 22.11 -4.34
CA PHE A 138 7.48 22.56 -5.71
C PHE A 138 8.49 23.59 -6.22
N GLU A 139 8.60 23.71 -7.55
CA GLU A 139 9.47 24.69 -8.20
C GLU A 139 8.96 26.12 -8.04
N PHE A 140 7.64 26.25 -7.85
CA PHE A 140 6.94 27.45 -7.42
C PHE A 140 5.68 27.01 -6.68
N PHE A 141 5.36 27.67 -5.56
CA PHE A 141 4.19 27.35 -4.75
C PHE A 141 3.56 28.62 -4.18
N ASP A 142 2.23 28.67 -4.20
CA ASP A 142 1.48 29.64 -3.41
C ASP A 142 0.09 29.11 -3.06
N ASP A 143 -0.15 28.89 -1.78
CA ASP A 143 -1.48 28.64 -1.21
C ASP A 143 -2.20 29.94 -0.81
N PHE A 144 -1.56 31.09 -1.07
CA PHE A 144 -2.07 32.41 -0.74
C PHE A 144 -2.45 32.55 0.74
N SER A 145 -1.70 31.87 1.62
CA SER A 145 -1.89 31.95 3.06
C SER A 145 -1.74 33.38 3.59
N GLY A 146 -2.57 33.73 4.57
CA GLY A 146 -2.56 35.06 5.18
C GLY A 146 -3.54 36.05 4.54
N THR A 147 -3.20 37.34 4.53
CA THR A 147 -4.13 38.43 4.18
C THR A 147 -3.58 39.43 3.15
N VAL A 148 -2.38 39.22 2.62
CA VAL A 148 -1.74 40.07 1.60
C VAL A 148 -1.00 39.19 0.61
N LEU A 149 -0.88 39.63 -0.64
CA LEU A 149 -0.14 38.87 -1.65
C LEU A 149 1.35 38.90 -1.31
N ASP A 150 2.03 37.76 -1.40
CA ASP A 150 3.45 37.70 -1.08
C ASP A 150 4.28 38.38 -2.19
N ILE A 151 4.73 39.59 -1.90
CA ILE A 151 5.57 40.38 -2.80
C ILE A 151 6.93 39.72 -3.08
N ASN A 152 7.36 38.69 -2.34
CA ASN A 152 8.58 37.95 -2.68
C ASN A 152 8.32 36.92 -3.78
N LYS A 153 7.06 36.51 -3.97
CA LYS A 153 6.63 35.58 -5.02
C LYS A 153 6.03 36.26 -6.23
N TRP A 154 5.47 37.47 -6.08
CA TRP A 154 4.76 38.14 -7.17
C TRP A 154 5.29 39.56 -7.45
N TYR A 155 5.31 39.91 -8.73
CA TYR A 155 5.28 41.30 -9.18
C TYR A 155 3.81 41.71 -9.32
N GLU A 156 3.30 42.41 -8.32
CA GLU A 156 1.97 43.03 -8.38
C GLU A 156 1.90 44.07 -9.50
N ASP A 157 0.73 44.14 -10.13
CA ASP A 157 0.41 45.05 -11.24
C ASP A 157 1.50 45.12 -12.31
N ALA A 158 2.15 43.99 -12.59
CA ALA A 158 3.20 43.86 -13.60
C ALA A 158 2.69 44.30 -14.98
N VAL A 159 1.39 44.11 -15.23
CA VAL A 159 0.66 44.71 -16.34
C VAL A 159 -0.67 45.21 -15.84
N ASN A 160 -0.91 46.52 -15.89
CA ASN A 160 -2.17 47.14 -15.44
C ASN A 160 -2.55 46.77 -13.98
N ASN A 161 -3.65 47.32 -13.45
CA ASN A 161 -4.09 47.08 -12.08
C ASN A 161 -5.03 45.86 -11.98
N ILE A 162 -4.84 45.01 -10.96
CA ILE A 162 -5.82 44.02 -10.49
C ILE A 162 -6.24 44.37 -9.06
N ASP A 163 -7.53 44.55 -8.84
CA ASP A 163 -8.08 44.63 -7.49
C ASP A 163 -8.33 43.21 -6.98
N HIS A 164 -7.75 42.86 -5.83
CA HIS A 164 -7.84 41.51 -5.28
C HIS A 164 -7.91 41.49 -3.75
N THR A 165 -8.34 40.35 -3.22
CA THR A 165 -8.23 40.02 -1.79
C THR A 165 -7.51 38.70 -1.58
N ILE A 166 -6.72 38.63 -0.49
CA ILE A 166 -6.08 37.41 -0.01
C ILE A 166 -6.73 36.97 1.29
N ASN A 167 -7.13 35.70 1.37
CA ASN A 167 -7.66 35.09 2.58
C ASN A 167 -7.51 33.55 2.54
N ASN A 168 -6.27 33.07 2.44
CA ASN A 168 -5.94 31.67 2.12
C ASN A 168 -6.44 31.22 0.73
N PHE A 169 -6.60 32.19 -0.15
CA PHE A 169 -6.89 32.09 -1.59
C PHE A 169 -6.64 33.47 -2.20
N PHE A 170 -6.35 33.53 -3.49
CA PHE A 170 -6.36 34.76 -4.28
C PHE A 170 -7.74 34.97 -4.88
N ARG A 171 -8.40 36.10 -4.61
CA ARG A 171 -9.70 36.46 -5.20
C ARG A 171 -9.57 37.68 -6.09
N PHE A 172 -9.90 37.56 -7.37
CA PHE A 172 -10.10 38.70 -8.24
C PHE A 172 -11.40 39.44 -7.88
N GLU A 173 -11.32 40.76 -7.72
CA GLU A 173 -12.46 41.65 -7.46
C GLU A 173 -12.58 42.78 -8.51
N GLY A 174 -11.52 42.98 -9.29
CA GLY A 174 -11.47 43.98 -10.34
C GLY A 174 -10.22 43.88 -11.19
N ALA A 175 -10.26 44.51 -12.35
CA ALA A 175 -9.12 44.65 -13.24
C ALA A 175 -9.26 45.95 -14.03
N THR A 176 -8.19 46.35 -14.71
CA THR A 176 -8.20 47.57 -15.52
C THR A 176 -9.21 47.46 -16.67
N LYS A 177 -10.01 48.52 -16.84
CA LYS A 177 -11.13 48.58 -17.80
C LYS A 177 -10.87 49.63 -18.87
N GLY A 178 -11.36 49.37 -20.08
CA GLY A 178 -11.21 50.26 -21.22
C GLY A 178 -12.54 50.60 -21.90
N GLY A 179 -12.53 51.58 -22.79
CA GLY A 179 -13.70 51.91 -23.61
C GLY A 179 -13.58 51.35 -25.02
N GLY A 180 -14.71 50.99 -25.64
CA GLY A 180 -14.79 50.59 -27.04
C GLY A 180 -15.01 49.09 -27.28
N ASN A 181 -15.18 48.73 -28.55
CA ASN A 181 -15.20 47.36 -29.07
C ASN A 181 -14.14 47.29 -30.19
N PRO A 182 -13.12 46.42 -30.13
CA PRO A 182 -12.89 45.41 -29.09
C PRO A 182 -12.58 46.01 -27.70
N HIS A 183 -12.82 45.23 -26.66
CA HIS A 183 -12.52 45.62 -25.28
C HIS A 183 -11.00 45.51 -25.06
N PRO A 184 -10.27 46.62 -24.85
CA PRO A 184 -8.81 46.64 -25.05
C PRO A 184 -8.00 45.91 -23.98
N TYR A 185 -8.62 45.50 -22.86
CA TYR A 185 -7.97 44.73 -21.80
C TYR A 185 -8.61 43.35 -21.61
N TRP A 186 -9.43 42.94 -22.57
CA TRP A 186 -9.96 41.60 -22.64
C TRP A 186 -8.95 40.70 -23.34
N ILE A 187 -8.87 39.44 -22.95
CA ILE A 187 -7.99 38.43 -23.54
C ILE A 187 -8.77 37.69 -24.62
N TYR A 188 -8.47 37.98 -25.89
CA TYR A 188 -9.01 37.28 -27.04
C TYR A 188 -8.02 36.27 -27.61
N ASP A 189 -6.73 36.62 -27.67
CA ASP A 189 -5.66 35.79 -28.22
C ASP A 189 -4.27 36.17 -27.67
N GLY A 190 -3.21 35.71 -28.34
CA GLY A 190 -1.82 35.94 -27.93
C GLY A 190 -1.26 37.32 -28.24
N THR A 191 -2.09 38.26 -28.71
CA THR A 191 -1.72 39.68 -28.82
C THR A 191 -2.13 40.48 -27.58
N ASP A 192 -2.99 39.91 -26.74
CA ASP A 192 -3.51 40.54 -25.54
C ASP A 192 -2.64 40.24 -24.31
N THR A 193 -2.73 41.13 -23.32
CA THR A 193 -2.06 40.97 -22.03
C THR A 193 -3.04 40.92 -20.86
N GLY A 194 -4.19 41.59 -20.97
CA GLY A 194 -5.07 41.84 -19.82
C GLY A 194 -4.38 42.64 -18.71
N SER A 195 -4.79 42.40 -17.47
CA SER A 195 -4.12 42.82 -16.24
C SER A 195 -3.44 41.62 -15.59
N GLN A 196 -2.25 41.79 -15.00
CA GLN A 196 -1.42 40.68 -14.53
C GLN A 196 -0.69 40.97 -13.22
N HIS A 197 -0.66 39.97 -12.34
CA HIS A 197 0.43 39.79 -11.37
C HIS A 197 1.32 38.66 -11.85
N GLN A 198 2.62 38.90 -11.97
CA GLN A 198 3.56 37.94 -12.57
C GLN A 198 4.39 37.24 -11.51
N ALA A 199 4.52 35.91 -11.60
CA ALA A 199 5.30 35.14 -10.66
C ALA A 199 6.80 35.42 -10.81
N LYS A 200 7.50 35.49 -9.68
CA LYS A 200 8.96 35.58 -9.55
C LYS A 200 9.56 34.18 -9.63
N TRP A 201 9.39 33.56 -10.79
CA TRP A 201 9.81 32.20 -11.05
C TRP A 201 10.58 32.12 -12.37
N THR A 202 11.55 31.19 -12.45
CA THR A 202 12.31 30.94 -13.67
C THR A 202 11.74 29.69 -14.36
N PRO A 203 11.17 29.81 -15.57
CA PRO A 203 10.51 28.69 -16.22
C PRO A 203 11.41 27.51 -16.56
N LEU A 204 10.86 26.31 -16.41
CA LEU A 204 11.44 25.07 -16.89
C LEU A 204 11.05 24.79 -18.34
N ASN A 205 11.83 23.92 -19.02
CA ASN A 205 11.47 23.49 -20.37
C ASN A 205 10.27 22.52 -20.40
N SER A 206 10.03 21.79 -19.32
CA SER A 206 8.85 20.93 -19.17
C SER A 206 8.36 21.04 -17.74
N PHE A 207 7.06 21.31 -17.55
CA PHE A 207 6.45 21.51 -16.23
C PHE A 207 4.95 21.24 -16.26
N ILE A 208 4.39 20.95 -15.08
CA ILE A 208 2.95 21.00 -14.82
C ILE A 208 2.69 22.21 -13.93
N LEU A 209 1.83 23.13 -14.38
CA LEU A 209 1.27 24.19 -13.56
C LEU A 209 -0.14 23.75 -13.14
N GLU A 210 -0.43 23.70 -11.84
CA GLU A 210 -1.74 23.28 -11.30
C GLU A 210 -2.27 24.28 -10.27
N TRP A 211 -3.59 24.43 -10.21
CA TRP A 211 -4.27 25.19 -9.17
C TRP A 211 -5.76 24.79 -9.09
N ASN A 212 -6.39 25.10 -7.96
CA ASN A 212 -7.85 25.03 -7.83
C ASN A 212 -8.44 26.41 -8.11
N SER A 213 -9.57 26.45 -8.80
CA SER A 213 -10.26 27.69 -9.10
C SER A 213 -11.77 27.59 -8.95
N LYS A 214 -12.37 28.64 -8.40
CA LYS A 214 -13.80 28.73 -8.12
C LYS A 214 -14.37 30.03 -8.67
N ILE A 215 -15.56 29.98 -9.27
CA ILE A 215 -16.24 31.14 -9.86
C ILE A 215 -17.56 31.44 -9.14
N SER A 216 -17.91 32.71 -9.03
CA SER A 216 -19.26 33.17 -8.72
C SER A 216 -19.64 34.32 -9.63
N ASP A 217 -20.84 34.19 -10.19
CA ASP A 217 -21.55 35.21 -10.94
C ASP A 217 -22.94 35.33 -10.30
N VAL A 218 -23.31 36.54 -9.90
CA VAL A 218 -24.57 36.78 -9.17
C VAL A 218 -25.47 37.80 -9.86
N THR A 219 -24.97 38.52 -10.87
CA THR A 219 -25.77 39.49 -11.62
C THR A 219 -25.45 39.47 -13.11
N ALA A 220 -26.50 39.54 -13.94
CA ALA A 220 -26.37 39.61 -15.40
C ALA A 220 -25.66 40.86 -15.95
N ALA A 221 -25.20 41.77 -15.07
CA ALA A 221 -24.43 42.94 -15.45
C ALA A 221 -22.92 42.70 -15.42
N GLU A 222 -22.48 41.65 -14.70
CA GLU A 222 -21.07 41.28 -14.52
C GLU A 222 -20.47 40.78 -15.85
N ALA A 223 -19.26 41.24 -16.17
CA ALA A 223 -18.57 40.81 -17.38
C ALA A 223 -17.04 40.99 -17.25
N SER A 224 -16.36 39.91 -16.93
CA SER A 224 -14.92 39.84 -16.71
C SER A 224 -14.40 38.41 -16.79
N GLU A 225 -13.09 38.24 -16.85
CA GLU A 225 -12.39 36.95 -16.80
C GLU A 225 -11.22 36.97 -15.81
N GLY A 226 -10.95 35.84 -15.15
CA GLY A 226 -9.83 35.67 -14.23
C GLY A 226 -9.29 34.24 -14.29
N GLY A 227 -7.97 34.09 -14.18
CA GLY A 227 -7.32 32.79 -14.30
C GLY A 227 -5.80 32.87 -14.21
N VAL A 228 -5.12 31.85 -14.73
CA VAL A 228 -3.64 31.78 -14.76
C VAL A 228 -3.15 31.57 -16.18
N ALA A 229 -2.20 32.40 -16.60
CA ALA A 229 -1.59 32.35 -17.92
C ALA A 229 -0.12 31.95 -17.86
N VAL A 230 0.33 31.25 -18.89
CA VAL A 230 1.74 31.18 -19.30
C VAL A 230 1.98 32.30 -20.30
N ILE A 231 2.96 33.16 -20.03
CA ILE A 231 3.16 34.41 -20.77
C ILE A 231 4.54 34.51 -21.40
N THR A 232 4.64 35.37 -22.40
CA THR A 232 5.88 35.76 -23.07
C THR A 232 6.63 36.86 -22.31
N THR A 233 7.80 37.25 -22.80
CA THR A 233 8.61 38.35 -22.23
C THR A 233 8.01 39.74 -22.45
N ASP A 234 7.13 39.89 -23.44
CA ASP A 234 6.31 41.08 -23.67
C ASP A 234 4.94 41.00 -22.96
N SER A 235 4.79 40.04 -22.04
CA SER A 235 3.61 39.81 -21.21
C SER A 235 2.34 39.42 -21.99
N THR A 236 2.48 38.97 -23.23
CA THR A 236 1.36 38.47 -24.03
C THR A 236 1.07 37.01 -23.74
N ILE A 237 -0.14 36.56 -24.03
CA ILE A 237 -0.61 35.20 -23.69
C ILE A 237 -0.01 34.15 -24.62
N ILE A 238 0.61 33.12 -24.05
CA ILE A 238 0.91 31.87 -24.77
C ILE A 238 -0.25 30.90 -24.60
N TYR A 239 -0.67 30.69 -23.34
CA TYR A 239 -1.71 29.74 -22.98
C TYR A 239 -2.36 30.15 -21.64
N TYR A 240 -3.68 30.18 -21.59
CA TYR A 240 -4.46 30.74 -20.48
C TYR A 240 -5.67 29.86 -20.18
N ILE A 241 -5.86 29.47 -18.93
CA ILE A 241 -7.07 28.80 -18.45
C ILE A 241 -7.76 29.71 -17.44
N ALA A 242 -9.06 29.92 -17.62
CA ALA A 242 -9.79 30.96 -16.88
C ALA A 242 -11.27 30.65 -16.67
N HIS A 243 -11.83 31.46 -15.79
CA HIS A 243 -13.25 31.62 -15.47
C HIS A 243 -13.73 33.02 -15.92
N LEU A 244 -14.89 33.13 -16.56
CA LEU A 244 -15.41 34.39 -17.13
C LEU A 244 -16.93 34.44 -17.28
N ASP A 245 -17.46 35.65 -17.44
CA ASP A 245 -18.71 35.90 -18.14
C ASP A 245 -18.46 37.01 -19.18
N ALA A 246 -18.80 36.73 -20.43
CA ALA A 246 -18.50 37.59 -21.58
C ALA A 246 -19.69 38.46 -21.96
N TRP A 247 -20.88 38.20 -21.41
CA TRP A 247 -22.11 38.85 -21.87
C TRP A 247 -22.93 39.43 -20.72
N ALA A 248 -22.88 40.76 -20.61
CA ALA A 248 -23.73 41.53 -19.71
C ALA A 248 -25.21 41.59 -20.18
N GLY A 249 -25.86 40.44 -20.17
CA GLY A 249 -27.26 40.23 -20.52
C GLY A 249 -27.87 38.93 -19.95
N GLY A 250 -27.05 38.08 -19.33
CA GLY A 250 -27.44 36.87 -18.59
C GLY A 250 -26.37 36.50 -17.57
N ILE A 251 -26.66 35.52 -16.71
CA ILE A 251 -25.69 34.90 -15.80
C ILE A 251 -25.24 33.62 -16.49
N VAL A 252 -24.09 33.66 -17.16
CA VAL A 252 -23.56 32.53 -17.95
C VAL A 252 -22.06 32.35 -17.66
N PRO A 253 -21.69 32.04 -16.41
CA PRO A 253 -20.31 31.76 -16.08
C PRO A 253 -19.83 30.52 -16.83
N ARG A 254 -18.58 30.54 -17.27
CA ARG A 254 -17.99 29.39 -17.97
C ARG A 254 -16.54 29.13 -17.52
N ARG A 255 -15.90 28.18 -18.19
CA ARG A 255 -14.46 27.90 -18.18
C ARG A 255 -13.95 27.93 -19.60
N TYR A 256 -12.74 28.41 -19.84
CA TYR A 256 -12.14 28.51 -21.19
C TYR A 256 -10.67 28.21 -21.17
N VAL A 257 -10.21 27.91 -22.37
CA VAL A 257 -8.79 27.90 -22.72
C VAL A 257 -8.59 28.86 -23.89
N VAL A 258 -7.66 29.80 -23.71
CA VAL A 258 -7.18 30.70 -24.77
C VAL A 258 -5.71 30.37 -25.03
N SER A 259 -5.37 30.21 -26.30
CA SER A 259 -3.98 30.11 -26.75
C SER A 259 -3.58 31.35 -27.53
N ALA A 260 -2.33 31.42 -27.97
CA ALA A 260 -1.91 32.52 -28.80
C ALA A 260 -2.67 32.64 -30.14
N THR A 261 -3.38 31.58 -30.58
CA THR A 261 -4.24 31.61 -31.78
C THR A 261 -5.69 31.99 -31.49
N GLY A 262 -6.05 32.20 -30.22
CA GLY A 262 -7.38 32.60 -29.77
C GLY A 262 -8.09 31.54 -28.92
N TYR A 263 -9.41 31.63 -28.88
CA TYR A 263 -10.28 30.73 -28.10
C TYR A 263 -10.27 29.30 -28.64
N ASN A 264 -9.97 28.35 -27.76
CA ASN A 264 -9.90 26.93 -28.12
C ASN A 264 -11.01 26.09 -27.47
N TYR A 265 -11.40 26.43 -26.24
CA TYR A 265 -12.35 25.65 -25.45
C TYR A 265 -13.27 26.56 -24.64
N ALA A 266 -14.54 26.15 -24.46
CA ALA A 266 -15.47 26.77 -23.53
C ALA A 266 -16.48 25.75 -22.97
N SER A 267 -16.78 25.84 -21.68
CA SER A 267 -17.84 25.05 -21.03
C SER A 267 -18.56 25.88 -19.98
N GLU A 268 -19.89 25.98 -20.08
CA GLU A 268 -20.74 26.62 -19.07
C GLU A 268 -20.67 25.88 -17.73
N VAL A 269 -20.76 26.65 -16.65
CA VAL A 269 -20.73 26.18 -15.26
C VAL A 269 -21.77 26.92 -14.44
N ASN A 270 -21.94 26.55 -13.18
CA ASN A 270 -22.78 27.29 -12.25
C ASN A 270 -21.94 28.22 -11.38
N SER A 271 -22.60 29.26 -10.87
CA SER A 271 -22.05 30.08 -9.79
C SER A 271 -21.79 29.21 -8.55
N GLY A 272 -20.59 29.31 -8.00
CA GLY A 272 -20.08 28.48 -6.90
C GLY A 272 -19.34 27.22 -7.33
N ASP A 273 -19.27 26.89 -8.63
CA ASP A 273 -18.56 25.71 -9.10
C ASP A 273 -17.03 25.87 -8.95
N GLU A 274 -16.38 24.80 -8.51
CA GLU A 274 -14.94 24.68 -8.36
C GLU A 274 -14.37 23.64 -9.33
N ALA A 275 -13.13 23.83 -9.77
CA ALA A 275 -12.39 22.85 -10.54
C ALA A 275 -10.88 22.96 -10.33
N LYS A 276 -10.21 21.83 -10.53
CA LYS A 276 -8.76 21.78 -10.67
C LYS A 276 -8.38 22.09 -12.11
N PHE A 277 -7.52 23.08 -12.33
CA PHE A 277 -6.95 23.39 -13.63
C PHE A 277 -5.48 22.98 -13.67
N SER A 278 -5.06 22.44 -14.81
CA SER A 278 -3.65 22.15 -15.06
C SER A 278 -3.23 22.56 -16.47
N ILE A 279 -2.06 23.18 -16.58
CA ILE A 279 -1.34 23.37 -17.85
C ILE A 279 -0.11 22.47 -17.81
N VAL A 280 -0.07 21.46 -18.66
CA VAL A 280 1.12 20.63 -18.89
C VAL A 280 1.87 21.21 -20.07
N ARG A 281 3.12 21.63 -19.85
CA ARG A 281 4.05 22.03 -20.91
C ARG A 281 5.15 21.00 -21.04
N ASP A 282 5.39 20.53 -22.25
CA ASP A 282 6.54 19.69 -22.59
C ASP A 282 7.24 20.20 -23.84
N GLY A 283 8.34 20.92 -23.65
CA GLY A 283 8.99 21.66 -24.73
C GLY A 283 8.03 22.64 -25.40
N SER A 284 7.66 22.37 -26.66
CA SER A 284 6.70 23.21 -27.41
C SER A 284 5.25 22.77 -27.29
N SER A 285 4.96 21.65 -26.62
CA SER A 285 3.61 21.13 -26.42
C SER A 285 2.99 21.74 -25.17
N TYR A 286 1.71 22.12 -25.28
CA TYR A 286 0.86 22.59 -24.20
C TYR A 286 -0.41 21.74 -24.18
N MET A 287 -0.86 21.38 -22.99
CA MET A 287 -2.09 20.64 -22.78
C MET A 287 -2.84 21.22 -21.59
N ALA A 288 -4.09 21.62 -21.81
CA ALA A 288 -4.98 22.07 -20.75
C ALA A 288 -5.78 20.89 -20.21
N LYS A 289 -5.82 20.77 -18.88
CA LYS A 289 -6.69 19.84 -18.17
C LYS A 289 -7.63 20.57 -17.22
N ILE A 290 -8.86 20.10 -17.14
CA ILE A 290 -9.86 20.53 -16.16
C ILE A 290 -10.36 19.26 -15.44
N ASN A 291 -10.21 19.20 -14.12
CA ASN A 291 -10.48 18.02 -13.30
C ASN A 291 -9.77 16.77 -13.88
N ASP A 292 -8.49 16.92 -14.16
CA ASP A 292 -7.59 15.93 -14.77
C ASP A 292 -7.99 15.44 -16.18
N MET A 293 -9.10 15.91 -16.75
CA MET A 293 -9.51 15.63 -18.12
C MET A 293 -8.86 16.61 -19.09
N VAL A 294 -8.23 16.11 -20.15
CA VAL A 294 -7.68 16.93 -21.24
C VAL A 294 -8.82 17.60 -22.02
N VAL A 295 -8.79 18.92 -22.10
CA VAL A 295 -9.83 19.72 -22.80
C VAL A 295 -9.29 20.44 -24.03
N ASP A 296 -7.99 20.70 -24.10
CA ASP A 296 -7.33 21.36 -25.23
C ASP A 296 -5.86 20.94 -25.34
N SER A 297 -5.29 21.10 -26.53
CA SER A 297 -3.87 20.90 -26.80
C SER A 297 -3.37 21.90 -27.83
N TYR A 298 -2.21 22.47 -27.58
CA TYR A 298 -1.65 23.57 -28.37
C TYR A 298 -0.14 23.41 -28.54
N MET A 299 0.39 23.85 -29.69
CA MET A 299 1.82 23.81 -29.97
C MET A 299 2.36 25.23 -30.14
N SER A 300 3.38 25.59 -29.36
CA SER A 300 4.08 26.86 -29.48
C SER A 300 5.55 26.72 -29.09
N SER A 301 6.42 27.24 -29.95
CA SER A 301 7.85 27.39 -29.66
C SER A 301 8.19 28.74 -29.04
N THR A 302 7.19 29.54 -28.68
CA THR A 302 7.40 30.84 -28.06
C THR A 302 8.07 30.67 -26.70
N GLN A 303 9.07 31.52 -26.44
CA GLN A 303 9.79 31.48 -25.17
C GLN A 303 8.87 31.91 -24.02
N VAL A 304 8.80 31.06 -22.99
CA VAL A 304 8.08 31.36 -21.76
C VAL A 304 8.91 32.34 -20.92
N SER A 305 8.28 33.39 -20.42
CA SER A 305 8.87 34.34 -19.48
C SER A 305 8.60 33.92 -18.03
N THR A 306 7.34 33.71 -17.69
CA THR A 306 6.87 33.27 -16.37
C THR A 306 5.38 32.86 -16.47
N ILE A 307 4.76 32.59 -15.32
CA ILE A 307 3.32 32.43 -15.17
C ILE A 307 2.72 33.69 -14.53
N ALA A 308 1.44 33.96 -14.76
CA ALA A 308 0.77 35.15 -14.24
C ALA A 308 -0.67 34.89 -13.81
N LEU A 309 -1.05 35.43 -12.65
CA LEU A 309 -2.46 35.65 -12.31
C LEU A 309 -2.97 36.74 -13.26
N THR A 310 -3.93 36.38 -14.11
CA THR A 310 -4.32 37.21 -15.25
C THR A 310 -5.82 37.44 -15.26
N ALA A 311 -6.21 38.70 -15.43
CA ALA A 311 -7.59 39.14 -15.45
C ALA A 311 -7.90 40.07 -16.64
N GLY A 312 -9.09 39.92 -17.20
CA GLY A 312 -9.64 40.81 -18.21
C GLY A 312 -10.98 41.38 -17.75
N ALA A 313 -11.25 42.62 -18.14
CA ALA A 313 -12.50 43.28 -17.83
C ALA A 313 -12.98 44.13 -19.02
N CYS A 314 -14.27 44.07 -19.33
CA CYS A 314 -14.78 44.61 -20.59
C CYS A 314 -14.73 46.14 -20.66
N ASN A 315 -15.52 46.84 -19.84
CA ASN A 315 -15.57 48.29 -19.78
C ASN A 315 -16.16 48.79 -18.45
N THR A 316 -16.10 50.10 -18.22
CA THR A 316 -16.50 50.73 -16.95
C THR A 316 -17.98 50.61 -16.60
N ASN A 317 -18.85 50.21 -17.54
CA ASN A 317 -20.29 50.06 -17.29
C ASN A 317 -20.66 48.69 -16.69
N HIS A 318 -19.72 47.75 -16.66
CA HIS A 318 -19.95 46.41 -16.17
C HIS A 318 -19.08 46.13 -14.95
N PRO A 319 -19.66 45.69 -13.83
CA PRO A 319 -18.88 45.20 -12.69
C PRO A 319 -18.07 43.96 -13.08
N TYR A 320 -17.04 43.70 -12.27
CA TYR A 320 -16.34 42.43 -12.32
C TYR A 320 -17.24 41.35 -11.70
N LEU A 321 -17.04 40.08 -12.07
CA LEU A 321 -17.70 38.93 -11.44
C LEU A 321 -17.59 39.01 -9.91
N ASP A 322 -18.61 38.52 -9.19
CA ASP A 322 -18.57 38.45 -7.72
C ASP A 322 -17.22 37.88 -7.25
N TYR A 323 -16.83 36.72 -7.77
CA TYR A 323 -15.43 36.29 -7.64
C TYR A 323 -14.96 35.32 -8.70
N VAL A 324 -13.66 35.39 -8.95
CA VAL A 324 -12.85 34.25 -9.37
C VAL A 324 -11.79 34.03 -8.29
N GLN A 325 -11.72 32.83 -7.74
CA GLN A 325 -10.76 32.45 -6.71
C GLN A 325 -9.73 31.49 -7.29
N ILE A 326 -8.48 31.61 -6.83
CA ILE A 326 -7.38 30.70 -7.12
C ILE A 326 -6.80 30.25 -5.79
N ASN A 327 -6.54 28.95 -5.65
CA ASN A 327 -5.90 28.39 -4.48
C ASN A 327 -4.93 27.27 -4.84
N ASN A 328 -3.94 26.99 -3.98
CA ASN A 328 -2.95 25.93 -4.12
C ASN A 328 -2.24 25.94 -5.49
N LEU A 329 -1.79 27.12 -5.93
CA LEU A 329 -1.09 27.26 -7.19
C LEU A 329 0.32 26.69 -7.05
N ARG A 330 0.70 25.78 -7.96
CA ARG A 330 1.98 25.08 -7.89
C ARG A 330 2.56 24.75 -9.25
N VAL A 331 3.88 24.66 -9.32
CA VAL A 331 4.61 24.18 -10.50
C VAL A 331 5.46 22.97 -10.14
N CYS A 332 5.20 21.86 -10.84
CA CYS A 332 5.99 20.62 -10.76
C CYS A 332 6.86 20.46 -12.01
N LYS A 333 8.00 19.76 -11.86
CA LYS A 333 8.73 19.21 -13.01
C LYS A 333 7.84 18.23 -13.78
N TYR A 334 8.14 18.05 -15.06
CA TYR A 334 7.41 17.13 -15.92
C TYR A 334 8.34 16.29 -16.78
N THR A 335 8.02 14.99 -16.86
CA THR A 335 8.53 14.06 -17.86
C THR A 335 7.39 13.17 -18.35
N TYR A 336 7.52 12.57 -19.53
CA TYR A 336 6.53 11.65 -20.07
C TYR A 336 7.15 10.30 -20.48
N PRO A 337 6.57 9.17 -20.05
CA PRO A 337 5.53 9.04 -19.02
C PRO A 337 6.03 9.46 -17.63
N GLU A 338 5.12 9.95 -16.79
CA GLU A 338 5.44 10.32 -15.40
C GLU A 338 5.85 9.09 -14.57
N PRO A 339 6.64 9.26 -13.49
CA PRO A 339 6.93 8.18 -12.55
C PRO A 339 5.67 7.57 -11.95
N SER A 340 5.67 6.26 -11.73
CA SER A 340 4.55 5.54 -11.12
C SER A 340 4.86 5.18 -9.67
N VAL A 341 3.90 5.40 -8.79
CA VAL A 341 3.99 5.13 -7.35
C VAL A 341 3.31 3.81 -7.02
N THR A 342 4.01 2.94 -6.29
CA THR A 342 3.46 1.70 -5.75
C THR A 342 3.70 1.65 -4.26
N LEU A 343 2.64 1.43 -3.48
CA LEU A 343 2.75 1.22 -2.05
C LEU A 343 3.11 -0.25 -1.82
N GLU A 344 4.24 -0.50 -1.16
CA GLU A 344 4.55 -1.87 -0.75
C GLU A 344 3.63 -2.27 0.41
N ALA A 345 3.25 -3.55 0.47
CA ALA A 345 2.44 -4.06 1.57
C ALA A 345 3.16 -3.84 2.90
N ALA A 346 2.44 -3.36 3.92
CA ALA A 346 3.00 -3.14 5.25
C ALA A 346 3.63 -4.45 5.77
N ARG A 347 4.91 -4.37 6.11
CA ARG A 347 5.64 -5.45 6.78
C ARG A 347 5.28 -5.42 8.27
N SER A 348 4.92 -6.57 8.81
CA SER A 348 4.54 -6.73 10.22
C SER A 348 4.81 -8.16 10.63
N SER A 349 5.51 -8.38 11.74
CA SER A 349 5.61 -9.70 12.38
C SER A 349 4.67 -9.72 13.58
N ALA A 350 3.72 -10.67 13.61
CA ALA A 350 2.76 -10.79 14.69
C ALA A 350 2.48 -12.26 15.00
N LEU A 351 3.12 -12.81 16.04
CA LEU A 351 2.75 -14.13 16.55
C LEU A 351 1.55 -14.03 17.49
N SER A 352 0.57 -14.89 17.29
CA SER A 352 -0.51 -15.15 18.24
C SER A 352 -0.41 -16.57 18.80
N ILE A 353 -0.84 -16.77 20.04
CA ILE A 353 -0.82 -18.08 20.72
C ILE A 353 -2.19 -18.39 21.32
N THR A 354 -2.66 -19.63 21.12
CA THR A 354 -3.89 -20.14 21.74
C THR A 354 -3.61 -21.40 22.55
N LYS A 355 -4.38 -21.63 23.62
CA LYS A 355 -4.24 -22.77 24.52
C LYS A 355 -5.57 -23.50 24.68
N SER A 356 -5.63 -24.79 24.34
CA SER A 356 -6.86 -25.56 24.35
C SER A 356 -6.70 -26.96 24.99
N PRO A 357 -7.47 -27.29 26.04
CA PRO A 357 -7.48 -28.63 26.63
C PRO A 357 -8.51 -29.53 25.96
N THR A 358 -8.09 -30.73 25.57
CA THR A 358 -8.96 -31.75 24.96
C THR A 358 -8.75 -33.12 25.61
N PRO A 359 -9.78 -33.71 26.25
CA PRO A 359 -11.08 -33.10 26.53
C PRO A 359 -11.00 -32.04 27.65
N HIS A 360 -11.84 -31.01 27.58
CA HIS A 360 -11.94 -29.94 28.60
C HIS A 360 -12.66 -30.40 29.89
N SER A 361 -13.19 -31.64 29.90
CA SER A 361 -13.88 -32.25 31.04
C SER A 361 -13.45 -33.70 31.16
N ILE A 362 -12.83 -34.05 32.27
CA ILE A 362 -12.24 -35.36 32.55
C ILE A 362 -12.71 -35.88 33.91
N ARG A 363 -12.54 -37.17 34.19
CA ARG A 363 -12.62 -37.69 35.57
C ARG A 363 -11.27 -37.57 36.27
N GLN A 364 -11.27 -37.62 37.59
CA GLN A 364 -10.03 -37.69 38.37
C GLN A 364 -9.16 -38.85 37.88
N PHE A 365 -7.86 -38.61 37.74
CA PHE A 365 -6.85 -39.51 37.17
C PHE A 365 -6.96 -39.78 35.66
N GLN A 366 -7.92 -39.17 34.96
CA GLN A 366 -7.93 -39.17 33.50
C GLN A 366 -7.06 -38.05 32.94
N GLU A 367 -6.72 -38.22 31.67
CA GLU A 367 -5.80 -37.36 30.96
C GLU A 367 -6.53 -36.34 30.08
N SER A 368 -5.97 -35.14 29.99
CA SER A 368 -6.33 -34.12 29.02
C SER A 368 -5.07 -33.71 28.25
N THR A 369 -5.20 -33.58 26.93
CA THR A 369 -4.12 -33.08 26.07
C THR A 369 -4.29 -31.58 25.90
N ILE A 370 -3.27 -30.83 26.27
CA ILE A 370 -3.20 -29.39 26.03
C ILE A 370 -2.54 -29.17 24.68
N THR A 371 -3.19 -28.42 23.80
CA THR A 371 -2.61 -27.94 22.54
C THR A 371 -2.33 -26.45 22.65
N LEU A 372 -1.08 -26.07 22.40
CA LEU A 372 -0.67 -24.68 22.18
C LEU A 372 -0.50 -24.47 20.67
N SER A 373 -1.26 -23.56 20.08
CA SER A 373 -1.16 -23.24 18.66
C SER A 373 -0.61 -21.83 18.47
N ILE A 374 0.56 -21.73 17.85
CA ILE A 374 1.29 -20.48 17.60
C ILE A 374 1.18 -20.19 16.11
N LYS A 375 0.57 -19.06 15.74
CA LYS A 375 0.40 -18.65 14.35
C LYS A 375 1.11 -17.34 14.09
N ASN A 376 1.95 -17.30 13.05
CA ASN A 376 2.40 -16.04 12.51
C ASN A 376 1.29 -15.43 11.64
N SER A 377 0.65 -14.40 12.18
CA SER A 377 -0.40 -13.62 11.52
C SER A 377 0.14 -12.37 10.82
N GLY A 378 1.46 -12.15 10.93
CA GLY A 378 2.18 -11.10 10.23
C GLY A 378 2.51 -11.44 8.77
N THR A 379 3.07 -10.46 8.07
CA THR A 379 3.57 -10.52 6.68
C THR A 379 5.08 -10.78 6.60
N THR A 380 5.80 -10.82 7.73
CA THR A 380 7.24 -11.11 7.80
C THR A 380 7.58 -12.32 8.66
N ASP A 381 8.77 -12.85 8.46
CA ASP A 381 9.34 -13.96 9.22
C ASP A 381 9.51 -13.57 10.70
N ALA A 382 9.01 -14.39 11.63
CA ALA A 382 9.32 -14.26 13.05
C ALA A 382 10.53 -15.16 13.36
N THR A 383 11.49 -14.65 14.13
CA THR A 383 12.73 -15.38 14.48
C THR A 383 12.97 -15.40 15.99
N ASP A 384 13.96 -16.17 16.46
CA ASP A 384 14.32 -16.32 17.89
C ASP A 384 13.09 -16.57 18.80
N ILE A 385 12.25 -17.53 18.40
CA ILE A 385 10.98 -17.79 19.08
C ILE A 385 11.25 -18.64 20.32
N GLU A 386 10.74 -18.21 21.48
CA GLU A 386 10.73 -18.98 22.72
C GLU A 386 9.32 -19.06 23.30
N ILE A 387 8.82 -20.28 23.51
CA ILE A 387 7.49 -20.59 24.02
C ILE A 387 7.61 -21.21 25.41
N THR A 388 6.85 -20.66 26.36
CA THR A 388 6.83 -21.12 27.75
C THR A 388 5.41 -21.37 28.22
N ASP A 389 5.24 -22.42 29.03
CA ASP A 389 3.98 -22.74 29.67
C ASP A 389 4.22 -23.48 31.00
N ALA A 390 3.37 -23.21 31.98
CA ALA A 390 3.45 -23.79 33.31
C ALA A 390 2.43 -24.93 33.50
N ILE A 391 2.84 -26.00 34.18
CA ILE A 391 1.94 -27.09 34.55
C ILE A 391 1.23 -26.72 35.85
N HIS A 392 -0.10 -26.62 35.81
CA HIS A 392 -0.90 -26.28 36.98
C HIS A 392 -0.71 -27.34 38.10
N PRO A 393 -0.52 -26.94 39.38
CA PRO A 393 -0.13 -27.86 40.46
C PRO A 393 -1.07 -29.06 40.70
N SER A 394 -2.37 -28.91 40.42
CA SER A 394 -3.39 -29.95 40.54
C SER A 394 -3.33 -31.05 39.47
N PHE A 395 -2.34 -30.99 38.56
CA PHE A 395 -2.14 -31.99 37.53
C PHE A 395 -0.72 -32.57 37.57
N ASP A 396 -0.58 -33.81 37.11
CA ASP A 396 0.71 -34.43 36.77
C ASP A 396 0.93 -34.35 35.26
N LEU A 397 2.15 -34.03 34.85
CA LEU A 397 2.56 -34.15 33.46
C LEU A 397 2.76 -35.63 33.13
N ILE A 398 2.04 -36.12 32.13
CA ILE A 398 2.13 -37.51 31.66
C ILE A 398 3.06 -37.61 30.45
N SER A 399 2.95 -36.67 29.51
CA SER A 399 3.79 -36.65 28.32
C SER A 399 3.98 -35.20 27.81
N GLY A 400 5.06 -34.98 27.05
CA GLY A 400 5.49 -33.65 26.63
C GLY A 400 6.74 -33.18 27.39
N ASP A 401 7.28 -32.04 26.97
CA ASP A 401 8.57 -31.52 27.46
C ASP A 401 8.41 -30.17 28.18
N PHE A 402 7.18 -29.76 28.46
CA PHE A 402 6.93 -28.63 29.38
C PHE A 402 7.24 -29.05 30.83
N PRO A 403 7.65 -28.13 31.72
CA PRO A 403 7.73 -26.68 31.53
C PRO A 403 9.04 -26.17 30.90
N ASN A 404 9.85 -27.03 30.25
CA ASN A 404 11.06 -26.53 29.58
C ASN A 404 10.66 -25.67 28.37
N PRO A 405 11.28 -24.48 28.18
CA PRO A 405 10.97 -23.62 27.03
C PRO A 405 11.20 -24.32 25.69
N LYS A 406 10.29 -24.11 24.75
CA LYS A 406 10.42 -24.59 23.37
C LYS A 406 10.89 -23.47 22.46
N ARG A 407 11.91 -23.77 21.64
CA ARG A 407 12.50 -22.79 20.73
C ARG A 407 12.29 -23.17 19.27
N TYR A 408 12.09 -22.15 18.44
CA TYR A 408 12.12 -22.25 16.99
C TYR A 408 12.98 -21.12 16.42
N ASP A 409 13.76 -21.44 15.38
CA ASP A 409 14.57 -20.42 14.71
C ASP A 409 13.72 -19.50 13.82
N LEU A 410 12.62 -20.04 13.27
CA LEU A 410 11.80 -19.37 12.25
C LEU A 410 10.35 -19.89 12.24
N ILE A 411 9.39 -18.95 12.16
CA ILE A 411 8.00 -19.22 11.77
C ILE A 411 7.61 -18.22 10.67
N ARG A 412 7.28 -18.74 9.48
CA ARG A 412 6.98 -17.91 8.30
C ARG A 412 5.58 -17.30 8.35
N PRO A 413 5.30 -16.22 7.60
CA PRO A 413 3.97 -15.65 7.44
C PRO A 413 2.90 -16.71 7.14
N GLY A 414 1.81 -16.69 7.89
CA GLY A 414 0.69 -17.63 7.76
C GLY A 414 0.94 -19.05 8.31
N GLU A 415 2.17 -19.36 8.71
CA GLU A 415 2.53 -20.67 9.28
C GLU A 415 2.03 -20.81 10.72
N THR A 416 1.57 -22.02 11.05
CA THR A 416 1.15 -22.41 12.41
C THR A 416 2.04 -23.53 12.95
N ARG A 417 2.40 -23.44 14.22
CA ARG A 417 3.10 -24.49 14.99
C ARG A 417 2.24 -24.92 16.15
N ASP A 418 1.93 -26.20 16.20
CA ASP A 418 1.20 -26.82 17.31
C ASP A 418 2.16 -27.60 18.22
N LEU A 419 2.05 -27.35 19.52
CA LEU A 419 2.76 -28.07 20.57
C LEU A 419 1.72 -28.75 21.46
N GLN A 420 2.00 -29.99 21.87
CA GLN A 420 1.11 -30.74 22.74
C GLN A 420 1.83 -31.29 23.95
N TYR A 421 1.11 -31.31 25.08
CA TYR A 421 1.51 -32.04 26.27
C TYR A 421 0.27 -32.61 26.97
N THR A 422 0.43 -33.74 27.65
CA THR A 422 -0.66 -34.45 28.30
C THR A 422 -0.55 -34.32 29.81
N ILE A 423 -1.65 -33.98 30.46
CA ILE A 423 -1.73 -33.86 31.92
C ILE A 423 -2.81 -34.77 32.49
N SER A 424 -2.61 -35.28 33.70
CA SER A 424 -3.59 -36.07 34.45
C SER A 424 -4.00 -35.36 35.74
N ALA A 425 -5.29 -35.40 36.06
CA ALA A 425 -5.83 -34.67 37.22
C ALA A 425 -5.63 -35.43 38.55
N LYS A 426 -5.03 -34.76 39.54
CA LYS A 426 -4.84 -35.29 40.90
C LYS A 426 -6.10 -35.20 41.74
N GLU A 427 -6.89 -34.16 41.52
CA GLU A 427 -8.03 -33.77 42.35
C GLU A 427 -9.24 -33.40 41.48
N SER A 428 -10.45 -33.58 42.01
CA SER A 428 -11.68 -33.14 41.35
C SER A 428 -11.95 -31.66 41.61
N GLY A 429 -12.44 -30.94 40.61
CA GLY A 429 -12.70 -29.49 40.69
C GLY A 429 -12.74 -28.84 39.31
N THR A 430 -12.96 -27.53 39.25
CA THR A 430 -12.73 -26.75 38.02
C THR A 430 -11.43 -25.99 38.20
N PHE A 431 -10.48 -26.18 37.29
CA PHE A 431 -9.16 -25.56 37.35
C PHE A 431 -8.95 -24.64 36.16
N THR A 432 -8.39 -23.46 36.42
CA THR A 432 -7.94 -22.52 35.39
C THR A 432 -6.45 -22.73 35.19
N LEU A 433 -6.05 -22.99 33.95
CA LEU A 433 -4.68 -23.07 33.52
C LEU A 433 -4.20 -21.67 33.16
N ASP A 434 -3.02 -21.31 33.65
CA ASP A 434 -2.40 -20.02 33.35
C ASP A 434 -2.13 -19.86 31.84
N PRO A 435 -2.11 -18.63 31.32
CA PRO A 435 -1.67 -18.32 29.96
C PRO A 435 -0.32 -18.93 29.58
N ALA A 436 -0.21 -19.42 28.34
CA ALA A 436 1.08 -19.68 27.73
C ALA A 436 1.64 -18.40 27.12
N THR A 437 2.97 -18.27 27.08
CA THR A 437 3.66 -17.08 26.56
C THR A 437 4.57 -17.47 25.39
N VAL A 438 4.61 -16.62 24.36
CA VAL A 438 5.60 -16.69 23.27
C VAL A 438 6.34 -15.36 23.19
N THR A 439 7.67 -15.43 23.13
CA THR A 439 8.55 -14.30 22.81
C THR A 439 9.21 -14.55 21.45
N TYR A 440 9.47 -13.51 20.68
CA TYR A 440 10.05 -13.63 19.33
C TYR A 440 10.70 -12.30 18.91
N ALA A 441 11.67 -12.36 18.01
CA ALA A 441 12.24 -11.20 17.34
C ALA A 441 11.43 -10.84 16.09
N ASP A 442 11.13 -9.55 15.92
CA ASP A 442 10.59 -8.98 14.68
C ASP A 442 11.67 -8.83 13.60
N GLU A 443 11.28 -8.30 12.42
CA GLU A 443 12.19 -8.12 11.28
C GLU A 443 13.37 -7.18 11.57
N ASP A 444 13.18 -6.25 12.51
CA ASP A 444 14.20 -5.32 12.98
C ASP A 444 15.04 -5.89 14.13
N GLY A 445 14.72 -7.11 14.58
CA GLY A 445 15.39 -7.81 15.67
C GLY A 445 14.93 -7.40 17.06
N ASN A 446 13.84 -6.63 17.21
CA ASN A 446 13.28 -6.29 18.52
C ASN A 446 12.47 -7.45 19.07
N ILE A 447 12.60 -7.69 20.38
CA ILE A 447 11.89 -8.77 21.05
C ILE A 447 10.47 -8.33 21.40
N GLN A 448 9.51 -9.09 20.89
CA GLN A 448 8.07 -8.97 21.12
C GLN A 448 7.57 -10.12 21.99
N GLU A 449 6.42 -9.94 22.62
CA GLU A 449 5.76 -10.95 23.48
C GLU A 449 4.26 -11.04 23.17
N ALA A 450 3.72 -12.27 23.17
CA ALA A 450 2.29 -12.54 23.11
C ALA A 450 1.89 -13.63 24.12
N THR A 451 0.67 -13.55 24.64
CA THR A 451 0.14 -14.49 25.63
C THR A 451 -1.20 -15.06 25.18
N SER A 452 -1.51 -16.29 25.60
CA SER A 452 -2.80 -16.91 25.34
C SER A 452 -3.83 -16.45 26.37
N GLU A 453 -5.12 -16.57 26.04
CA GLU A 453 -6.15 -16.56 27.09
C GLU A 453 -5.97 -17.76 28.04
N PRO A 454 -6.36 -17.64 29.32
CA PRO A 454 -6.35 -18.76 30.26
C PRO A 454 -7.39 -19.82 29.85
N ALA A 455 -7.04 -21.09 30.01
CA ALA A 455 -7.92 -22.22 29.66
C ALA A 455 -8.52 -22.86 30.91
N SER A 456 -9.72 -23.45 30.83
CA SER A 456 -10.34 -24.14 31.99
C SER A 456 -10.54 -25.63 31.75
N ILE A 457 -10.29 -26.44 32.77
CA ILE A 457 -10.56 -27.89 32.78
C ILE A 457 -11.48 -28.23 33.95
N LYS A 458 -12.53 -29.00 33.66
CA LYS A 458 -13.43 -29.56 34.68
C LYS A 458 -13.05 -31.01 34.99
N VAL A 459 -12.83 -31.32 36.26
CA VAL A 459 -12.49 -32.66 36.73
C VAL A 459 -13.59 -33.20 37.64
N ILE A 460 -14.21 -34.30 37.24
CA ILE A 460 -15.31 -34.97 37.95
C ILE A 460 -14.75 -36.06 38.88
N PRO A 461 -15.24 -36.21 40.12
CA PRO A 461 -14.79 -37.26 41.03
C PRO A 461 -14.95 -38.68 40.45
N SER A 462 -14.02 -39.57 40.80
CA SER A 462 -14.11 -41.01 40.47
C SER A 462 -14.97 -41.71 41.52
N THR A 463 -16.15 -42.22 41.14
CA THR A 463 -17.05 -42.96 42.03
C THR A 463 -16.69 -44.45 42.07
N GLU A 464 -16.21 -44.95 43.22
CA GLU A 464 -16.33 -46.37 43.58
C GLU A 464 -17.03 -46.52 44.94
N GLY A 465 -18.17 -47.23 44.94
CA GLY A 465 -18.86 -47.70 46.14
C GLY A 465 -20.34 -48.05 45.91
N GLY A 466 -20.68 -49.33 45.73
CA GLY A 466 -22.05 -49.87 45.90
C GLY A 466 -22.49 -50.95 44.90
N THR A 467 -22.86 -52.13 45.41
CA THR A 467 -23.18 -53.41 44.75
C THR A 467 -24.49 -53.50 43.94
N SER A 468 -24.42 -54.31 42.87
CA SER A 468 -25.44 -55.15 42.18
C SER A 468 -26.72 -54.53 41.59
N GLY A 469 -26.88 -54.69 40.26
CA GLY A 469 -28.18 -54.63 39.57
C GLY A 469 -28.07 -54.11 38.13
N THR A 470 -28.16 -55.02 37.16
CA THR A 470 -28.17 -54.85 35.70
C THR A 470 -28.96 -53.64 35.15
N SER A 471 -28.36 -52.90 34.20
CA SER A 471 -28.89 -52.65 32.83
C SER A 471 -28.44 -51.28 32.24
N HIS A 472 -27.66 -51.37 31.16
CA HIS A 472 -27.41 -50.40 30.06
C HIS A 472 -26.51 -49.17 30.26
N SER A 473 -25.23 -49.41 29.92
CA SER A 473 -24.26 -48.64 29.10
C SER A 473 -24.10 -47.11 29.26
N PRO A 474 -22.90 -46.62 29.65
CA PRO A 474 -22.40 -45.32 29.23
C PRO A 474 -21.64 -45.44 27.91
N SER A 475 -22.03 -44.64 26.91
CA SER A 475 -21.33 -44.46 25.65
C SER A 475 -19.91 -43.90 25.88
N VAL A 476 -18.92 -44.78 25.78
CA VAL A 476 -17.51 -44.40 25.64
C VAL A 476 -17.22 -44.38 24.14
N SER A 477 -17.05 -43.17 23.57
CA SER A 477 -16.60 -43.05 22.18
C SER A 477 -15.20 -43.67 22.06
N THR A 478 -15.09 -44.76 21.28
CA THR A 478 -13.91 -45.66 21.29
C THR A 478 -13.33 -46.02 19.91
N ALA A 479 -13.40 -45.10 18.93
CA ALA A 479 -12.56 -45.17 17.73
C ALA A 479 -11.89 -43.82 17.44
N SER A 480 -10.62 -43.84 17.01
CA SER A 480 -9.95 -42.67 16.45
C SER A 480 -10.23 -42.62 14.96
N VAL A 481 -10.88 -41.56 14.49
CA VAL A 481 -11.09 -41.32 13.07
C VAL A 481 -10.49 -39.97 12.70
N GLN A 482 -9.62 -39.94 11.70
CA GLN A 482 -8.96 -38.73 11.22
C GLN A 482 -9.11 -38.65 9.71
N LEU A 483 -9.43 -37.44 9.22
CA LEU A 483 -9.48 -37.12 7.79
C LEU A 483 -8.30 -36.20 7.47
N HIS A 484 -7.48 -36.59 6.51
CA HIS A 484 -6.33 -35.81 6.04
C HIS A 484 -6.30 -35.79 4.51
N GLY A 485 -5.82 -34.71 3.92
CA GLY A 485 -5.58 -34.61 2.48
C GLY A 485 -4.08 -34.48 2.21
N GLU A 486 -3.56 -35.19 1.21
CA GLU A 486 -2.14 -35.10 0.85
C GLU A 486 -1.74 -33.70 0.37
N LYS A 487 -2.70 -32.96 -0.22
CA LYS A 487 -2.60 -31.54 -0.56
C LYS A 487 -3.92 -30.84 -0.25
N THR A 488 -3.85 -29.70 0.40
CA THR A 488 -5.00 -28.81 0.65
C THR A 488 -4.92 -27.49 -0.13
N ASP A 489 -3.80 -27.23 -0.80
CA ASP A 489 -3.63 -26.14 -1.80
C ASP A 489 -3.29 -26.79 -3.15
N VAL A 490 -4.23 -26.69 -4.09
CA VAL A 490 -4.21 -27.44 -5.36
C VAL A 490 -4.60 -26.56 -6.55
N VAL A 491 -4.12 -26.91 -7.74
CA VAL A 491 -4.52 -26.21 -8.96
C VAL A 491 -5.84 -26.77 -9.51
N LEU A 492 -6.57 -25.95 -10.26
CA LEU A 492 -7.81 -26.36 -10.92
C LEU A 492 -7.60 -27.64 -11.76
N GLY A 493 -8.42 -28.66 -11.53
CA GLY A 493 -8.36 -29.92 -12.27
C GLY A 493 -7.41 -30.97 -11.68
N GLU A 494 -6.65 -30.64 -10.64
CA GLU A 494 -5.78 -31.57 -9.93
C GLU A 494 -6.61 -32.59 -9.11
N ASP A 495 -6.16 -33.85 -9.09
CA ASP A 495 -6.73 -34.88 -8.23
C ASP A 495 -6.19 -34.72 -6.80
N ILE A 496 -7.09 -34.57 -5.84
CA ILE A 496 -6.83 -34.51 -4.41
C ILE A 496 -7.09 -35.89 -3.81
N LEU A 497 -6.09 -36.46 -3.15
CA LEU A 497 -6.24 -37.71 -2.40
C LEU A 497 -6.55 -37.41 -0.94
N LEU A 498 -7.74 -37.82 -0.51
CA LEU A 498 -8.17 -37.82 0.88
C LEU A 498 -7.91 -39.18 1.51
N LYS A 499 -7.36 -39.21 2.72
CA LYS A 499 -7.15 -40.41 3.51
C LYS A 499 -7.92 -40.32 4.80
N LEU A 500 -8.72 -41.35 5.05
CA LEU A 500 -9.48 -41.53 6.28
C LEU A 500 -8.96 -42.79 6.97
N SER A 501 -8.39 -42.63 8.16
CA SER A 501 -7.89 -43.76 8.94
C SER A 501 -8.89 -44.17 10.01
N ALA A 502 -9.24 -45.45 10.05
CA ALA A 502 -10.08 -46.04 11.09
C ALA A 502 -9.37 -47.24 11.72
N VAL A 503 -9.37 -47.33 13.06
CA VAL A 503 -8.71 -48.41 13.81
C VAL A 503 -9.70 -49.08 14.76
N ASN A 504 -9.83 -50.41 14.65
CA ASN A 504 -10.55 -51.23 15.60
C ASN A 504 -9.60 -51.72 16.70
N LEU A 505 -9.86 -51.38 17.97
CA LEU A 505 -9.03 -51.80 19.10
C LEU A 505 -9.16 -53.32 19.36
N ILE A 506 -8.08 -53.97 19.80
CA ILE A 506 -8.00 -55.44 20.00
C ILE A 506 -9.08 -55.98 20.97
N THR A 507 -9.61 -55.11 21.84
CA THR A 507 -10.59 -55.46 22.87
C THR A 507 -12.05 -55.41 22.40
N LYS A 508 -12.32 -55.03 21.13
CA LYS A 508 -13.66 -54.83 20.58
C LYS A 508 -14.02 -55.92 19.56
N PRO A 509 -15.32 -56.24 19.33
CA PRO A 509 -15.77 -57.10 18.23
C PRO A 509 -15.45 -56.52 16.83
N THR A 510 -15.74 -57.27 15.76
CA THR A 510 -15.60 -56.78 14.38
C THR A 510 -16.36 -55.46 14.19
N MET A 511 -15.71 -54.44 13.64
CA MET A 511 -16.26 -53.11 13.43
C MET A 511 -16.77 -52.98 11.99
N HIS A 512 -18.04 -52.61 11.83
CA HIS A 512 -18.61 -52.27 10.54
C HIS A 512 -18.54 -50.76 10.36
N VAL A 513 -17.90 -50.31 9.29
CA VAL A 513 -17.68 -48.89 8.98
C VAL A 513 -18.36 -48.55 7.67
N GLN A 514 -19.19 -47.52 7.67
CA GLN A 514 -19.71 -46.86 6.49
C GLN A 514 -19.08 -45.47 6.37
N VAL A 515 -18.52 -45.19 5.19
CA VAL A 515 -17.98 -43.86 4.87
C VAL A 515 -18.90 -43.22 3.82
N ILE A 516 -19.20 -41.94 4.03
CA ILE A 516 -20.01 -41.10 3.16
C ILE A 516 -19.23 -39.82 2.87
N ILE A 517 -19.06 -39.49 1.60
CA ILE A 517 -18.46 -38.22 1.17
C ILE A 517 -19.47 -37.42 0.38
N ILE A 518 -19.55 -36.15 0.72
CA ILE A 518 -20.39 -35.16 0.05
C ILE A 518 -19.44 -34.10 -0.51
N PRO A 519 -19.04 -34.21 -1.79
CA PRO A 519 -18.21 -33.18 -2.39
C PRO A 519 -19.00 -31.86 -2.45
N PRO A 520 -18.39 -30.72 -2.08
CA PRO A 520 -19.03 -29.41 -2.22
C PRO A 520 -19.26 -29.07 -3.69
N SER A 521 -20.14 -28.09 -3.94
CA SER A 521 -20.34 -27.59 -5.31
C SER A 521 -19.01 -27.11 -5.87
N GLY A 522 -18.62 -27.61 -7.05
CA GLY A 522 -17.31 -27.34 -7.64
C GLY A 522 -16.30 -28.47 -7.51
N MET A 523 -16.63 -29.60 -6.89
CA MET A 523 -15.78 -30.79 -6.83
C MET A 523 -16.50 -32.07 -7.27
N SER A 524 -15.75 -33.08 -7.72
CA SER A 524 -16.28 -34.39 -8.09
C SER A 524 -15.41 -35.54 -7.57
N VAL A 525 -16.03 -36.58 -7.01
CA VAL A 525 -15.30 -37.80 -6.59
C VAL A 525 -14.86 -38.58 -7.83
N THR A 526 -13.58 -38.93 -7.90
CA THR A 526 -12.94 -39.65 -9.02
C THR A 526 -12.57 -41.10 -8.67
N SER A 527 -12.61 -41.48 -7.37
CA SER A 527 -12.34 -42.87 -6.94
C SER A 527 -13.44 -43.86 -7.36
N SER A 528 -13.04 -45.00 -7.95
CA SER A 528 -13.96 -46.06 -8.38
C SER A 528 -14.46 -46.95 -7.23
N ALA A 529 -13.86 -46.87 -6.05
CA ALA A 529 -14.22 -47.68 -4.87
C ALA A 529 -15.48 -47.16 -4.13
N PHE A 530 -15.97 -45.97 -4.50
CA PHE A 530 -17.16 -45.35 -3.91
C PHE A 530 -18.33 -45.44 -4.88
N ALA A 531 -19.43 -46.04 -4.43
CA ALA A 531 -20.66 -46.10 -5.21
C ALA A 531 -21.42 -44.78 -5.07
N LYS A 532 -21.95 -44.25 -6.17
CA LYS A 532 -22.83 -43.08 -6.16
C LYS A 532 -24.19 -43.48 -5.56
N SER A 533 -24.47 -42.97 -4.36
CA SER A 533 -25.79 -43.02 -3.73
C SER A 533 -26.57 -41.76 -4.12
N GLY A 534 -27.91 -41.80 -4.08
CA GLY A 534 -28.77 -40.70 -4.52
C GLY A 534 -28.41 -39.33 -3.89
N ALA A 535 -28.73 -38.23 -4.57
CA ALA A 535 -28.45 -36.84 -4.17
C ALA A 535 -26.96 -36.41 -4.14
N GLY A 536 -26.10 -37.03 -4.95
CA GLY A 536 -24.71 -36.58 -5.13
C GLY A 536 -23.73 -37.07 -4.05
N GLN A 537 -24.16 -38.02 -3.22
CA GLN A 537 -23.36 -38.60 -2.15
C GLN A 537 -22.61 -39.85 -2.64
N TYR A 538 -21.42 -40.06 -2.11
CA TYR A 538 -20.57 -41.20 -2.45
C TYR A 538 -20.36 -42.04 -1.19
N THR A 539 -20.61 -43.35 -1.26
CA THR A 539 -20.53 -44.22 -0.08
C THR A 539 -19.81 -45.53 -0.34
N THR A 540 -19.16 -46.06 0.71
CA THR A 540 -18.54 -47.38 0.74
C THR A 540 -18.59 -47.95 2.15
N THR A 541 -18.43 -49.27 2.29
CA THR A 541 -18.50 -49.97 3.58
C THR A 541 -17.35 -50.96 3.75
N TYR A 542 -16.84 -51.09 4.97
CA TYR A 542 -15.76 -52.01 5.33
C TYR A 542 -16.04 -52.71 6.66
N GLU A 543 -15.44 -53.89 6.81
CA GLU A 543 -15.41 -54.63 8.08
C GLU A 543 -13.97 -54.69 8.57
N LEU A 544 -13.74 -54.31 9.84
CA LEU A 544 -12.43 -54.27 10.48
C LEU A 544 -12.42 -55.23 11.67
N GLU A 545 -11.58 -56.25 11.59
CA GLU A 545 -11.39 -57.21 12.67
C GLU A 545 -10.74 -56.57 13.91
N PRO A 546 -10.90 -57.16 15.11
CA PRO A 546 -10.29 -56.65 16.34
C PRO A 546 -8.78 -56.46 16.19
N GLY A 547 -8.28 -55.26 16.48
CA GLY A 547 -6.86 -54.91 16.36
C GLY A 547 -6.40 -54.49 14.97
N SER A 548 -7.29 -54.47 13.98
CA SER A 548 -6.97 -54.04 12.62
C SER A 548 -7.27 -52.56 12.40
N GLY A 549 -6.44 -51.91 11.58
CA GLY A 549 -6.67 -50.57 11.08
C GLY A 549 -6.79 -50.57 9.57
N LYS A 550 -7.43 -49.53 9.02
CA LYS A 550 -7.53 -49.35 7.58
C LYS A 550 -7.50 -47.88 7.21
N ASP A 551 -6.66 -47.60 6.23
CA ASP A 551 -6.69 -46.33 5.50
C ASP A 551 -7.65 -46.47 4.33
N ILE A 552 -8.61 -45.55 4.28
CA ILE A 552 -9.64 -45.46 3.25
C ILE A 552 -9.30 -44.24 2.41
N GLU A 553 -8.94 -44.49 1.16
CA GLU A 553 -8.50 -43.43 0.25
C GLU A 553 -9.62 -43.01 -0.72
N VAL A 554 -9.81 -41.71 -0.87
CA VAL A 554 -10.81 -41.12 -1.77
C VAL A 554 -10.16 -40.02 -2.60
N ALA A 555 -10.09 -40.26 -3.90
CA ALA A 555 -9.71 -39.23 -4.86
C ALA A 555 -10.92 -38.34 -5.20
N ILE A 556 -10.74 -37.02 -5.12
CA ILE A 556 -11.68 -36.01 -5.59
C ILE A 556 -10.95 -35.05 -6.54
N ARG A 557 -11.66 -34.41 -7.46
CA ARG A 557 -11.11 -33.45 -8.42
C ARG A 557 -11.81 -32.11 -8.31
N SER A 558 -11.04 -31.03 -8.33
CA SER A 558 -11.55 -29.66 -8.36
C SER A 558 -12.00 -29.28 -9.77
N ASN A 559 -13.19 -28.69 -9.88
CA ASN A 559 -13.78 -28.18 -11.12
C ASN A 559 -14.04 -26.66 -11.06
N GLN A 560 -13.82 -26.03 -9.91
CA GLN A 560 -13.97 -24.59 -9.69
C GLN A 560 -12.85 -24.09 -8.76
N ILE A 561 -12.43 -22.84 -8.98
CA ILE A 561 -11.45 -22.11 -8.15
C ILE A 561 -12.19 -21.56 -6.92
N GLY A 562 -11.51 -21.55 -5.76
CA GLY A 562 -12.07 -21.04 -4.50
C GLY A 562 -11.67 -21.87 -3.29
N ASP A 563 -12.21 -21.50 -2.14
CA ASP A 563 -12.06 -22.23 -0.88
C ASP A 563 -13.27 -23.13 -0.64
N PHE A 564 -13.02 -24.39 -0.31
CA PHE A 564 -14.03 -25.43 -0.18
C PHE A 564 -13.84 -26.24 1.10
N ASP A 565 -14.91 -26.44 1.84
CA ASP A 565 -14.94 -27.39 2.96
C ASP A 565 -15.43 -28.76 2.48
N VAL A 566 -14.53 -29.74 2.46
CA VAL A 566 -14.91 -31.12 2.12
C VAL A 566 -15.32 -31.87 3.38
N ASN A 567 -16.57 -32.34 3.38
CA ASN A 567 -17.15 -33.08 4.50
C ASN A 567 -17.12 -34.59 4.25
N GLY A 568 -16.38 -35.30 5.10
CA GLY A 568 -16.40 -36.76 5.21
C GLY A 568 -17.18 -37.18 6.44
N ARG A 569 -18.24 -37.97 6.27
CA ARG A 569 -19.03 -38.54 7.36
C ARG A 569 -18.72 -40.03 7.49
N ILE A 570 -18.48 -40.48 8.71
CA ILE A 570 -18.20 -41.88 9.04
C ILE A 570 -19.19 -42.37 10.07
N ILE A 571 -19.81 -43.51 9.79
CA ILE A 571 -20.74 -44.18 10.69
C ILE A 571 -20.15 -45.55 10.99
N TYR A 572 -20.01 -45.93 12.25
CA TYR A 572 -19.53 -47.26 12.60
C TYR A 572 -20.23 -47.87 13.80
N TYR A 573 -20.27 -49.19 13.85
CA TYR A 573 -20.80 -49.99 14.96
C TYR A 573 -20.01 -51.30 15.12
N PHE A 574 -20.15 -51.99 16.25
CA PHE A 574 -19.40 -53.21 16.55
C PHE A 574 -20.31 -54.44 16.66
N GLY A 575 -19.91 -55.56 16.06
CA GLY A 575 -20.70 -56.80 16.03
C GLY A 575 -22.02 -56.60 15.30
N ASP A 576 -23.08 -57.28 15.76
CA ASP A 576 -24.42 -57.18 15.15
C ASP A 576 -25.27 -56.03 15.73
N ASP A 577 -24.76 -55.29 16.71
CA ASP A 577 -25.50 -54.26 17.42
C ASP A 577 -25.43 -52.91 16.70
N ARG A 578 -26.44 -52.66 15.85
CA ARG A 578 -26.54 -51.44 15.05
C ARG A 578 -27.09 -50.25 15.84
N ASP A 579 -27.65 -50.47 17.02
CA ASP A 579 -28.30 -49.43 17.80
C ASP A 579 -27.26 -48.55 18.55
N ASP A 580 -26.03 -49.06 18.71
CA ASP A 580 -24.87 -48.35 19.29
C ASP A 580 -23.96 -47.68 18.23
N SER A 581 -24.49 -47.38 17.03
CA SER A 581 -23.69 -46.74 15.98
C SER A 581 -23.20 -45.34 16.36
N GLU A 582 -21.92 -45.06 16.18
CA GLU A 582 -21.35 -43.71 16.28
C GLU A 582 -21.29 -43.05 14.90
N ASP A 583 -21.56 -41.75 14.84
CA ASP A 583 -21.62 -40.96 13.62
C ASP A 583 -20.80 -39.67 13.78
N HIS A 584 -19.74 -39.55 13.00
CA HIS A 584 -18.80 -38.43 13.06
C HIS A 584 -18.73 -37.74 11.69
N THR A 585 -18.71 -36.41 11.70
CA THR A 585 -18.46 -35.60 10.51
C THR A 585 -17.12 -34.89 10.67
N LEU A 586 -16.25 -35.06 9.68
CA LEU A 586 -14.91 -34.49 9.61
C LEU A 586 -14.87 -33.52 8.42
N THR A 587 -14.31 -32.33 8.66
CA THR A 587 -14.23 -31.26 7.66
C THR A 587 -12.77 -30.98 7.35
N LEU A 588 -12.44 -30.92 6.06
CA LEU A 588 -11.11 -30.57 5.57
C LEU A 588 -11.23 -29.36 4.63
N PRO A 589 -10.64 -28.20 4.97
CA PRO A 589 -10.60 -27.05 4.08
C PRO A 589 -9.60 -27.28 2.94
N ILE A 590 -9.99 -26.91 1.72
CA ILE A 590 -9.19 -27.02 0.51
C ILE A 590 -9.28 -25.71 -0.28
N THR A 591 -8.12 -25.12 -0.60
CA THR A 591 -8.00 -23.96 -1.47
C THR A 591 -7.61 -24.42 -2.88
N VAL A 592 -8.39 -23.99 -3.88
CA VAL A 592 -8.13 -24.27 -5.30
C VAL A 592 -7.76 -22.97 -6.00
N ARG A 593 -6.57 -22.93 -6.61
CA ARG A 593 -6.05 -21.78 -7.36
C ARG A 593 -5.98 -22.02 -8.87
N ALA A 594 -5.88 -20.95 -9.64
CA ALA A 594 -5.62 -21.04 -11.07
C ALA A 594 -4.23 -21.65 -11.33
N GLU A 595 -4.10 -22.46 -12.39
CA GLU A 595 -2.81 -22.94 -12.86
C GLU A 595 -2.02 -21.74 -13.42
N ALA A 596 -0.79 -21.54 -12.92
CA ALA A 596 0.07 -20.46 -13.42
C ALA A 596 0.47 -20.75 -14.89
N GLU A 597 0.28 -19.78 -15.78
CA GLU A 597 0.72 -19.89 -17.18
C GLU A 597 2.24 -20.11 -17.23
N GLN A 598 2.67 -21.34 -17.51
CA GLN A 598 4.04 -21.61 -17.93
C GLN A 598 4.23 -21.02 -19.33
N THR A 599 5.02 -19.94 -19.42
CA THR A 599 5.58 -19.50 -20.68
C THR A 599 6.55 -20.59 -21.18
N GLU A 600 6.09 -21.41 -22.14
CA GLU A 600 6.92 -22.40 -22.82
C GLU A 600 8.10 -21.71 -23.53
N SER A 601 9.31 -21.96 -23.03
CA SER A 601 10.54 -21.74 -23.78
C SER A 601 10.57 -22.68 -24.99
N GLN A 602 10.49 -22.11 -26.20
CA GLN A 602 10.57 -22.83 -27.45
C GLN A 602 11.86 -23.66 -27.56
N SER A 603 11.68 -24.88 -28.02
CA SER A 603 12.70 -25.85 -28.38
C SER A 603 13.60 -25.34 -29.52
N GLU A 604 14.90 -25.22 -29.27
CA GLU A 604 15.90 -25.28 -30.33
C GLU A 604 16.58 -26.65 -30.37
N THR A 605 16.86 -27.07 -31.59
CA THR A 605 17.16 -28.42 -32.02
C THR A 605 18.60 -28.81 -31.67
N LYS A 606 18.76 -30.06 -31.22
CA LYS A 606 20.05 -30.73 -31.04
C LYS A 606 20.85 -30.76 -32.35
N GLU A 607 22.05 -30.18 -32.33
CA GLU A 607 23.21 -30.75 -33.01
C GLU A 607 24.31 -31.10 -32.03
N SER A 608 24.89 -32.29 -32.25
CA SER A 608 25.83 -32.98 -31.38
C SER A 608 27.25 -32.45 -31.50
N SER A 609 27.93 -32.22 -30.38
CA SER A 609 29.31 -32.69 -30.19
C SER A 609 29.72 -32.66 -28.72
N THR A 610 30.30 -33.76 -28.24
CA THR A 610 30.92 -33.91 -26.91
C THR A 610 32.42 -33.51 -26.98
N PRO A 611 33.15 -33.38 -25.86
CA PRO A 611 33.83 -32.17 -25.43
C PRO A 611 35.36 -32.23 -25.59
N GLY A 612 36.01 -31.07 -25.74
CA GLY A 612 37.47 -31.00 -25.77
C GLY A 612 38.01 -29.60 -25.55
N PHE A 613 38.63 -29.40 -24.39
CA PHE A 613 39.68 -28.42 -24.04
C PHE A 613 40.08 -27.40 -25.13
N ALA A 614 39.86 -26.11 -24.86
CA ALA A 614 40.80 -25.03 -25.24
C ALA A 614 40.44 -23.72 -24.53
N ALA A 615 40.97 -23.54 -23.31
CA ALA A 615 41.27 -22.21 -22.82
C ALA A 615 42.51 -21.68 -23.56
N VAL A 616 42.62 -20.35 -23.67
CA VAL A 616 43.72 -19.57 -24.24
C VAL A 616 43.58 -19.28 -25.75
N VAL A 617 43.19 -18.04 -26.06
CA VAL A 617 43.77 -17.08 -27.04
C VAL A 617 42.65 -16.12 -27.47
N ALA A 618 42.59 -14.92 -26.87
CA ALA A 618 42.02 -13.70 -27.50
C ALA A 618 42.21 -12.43 -26.64
N VAL A 619 43.43 -12.11 -26.21
CA VAL A 619 43.77 -10.77 -25.67
C VAL A 619 44.95 -10.11 -26.41
N ILE A 620 45.48 -10.74 -27.46
CA ILE A 620 46.63 -10.20 -28.24
C ILE A 620 46.19 -9.58 -29.59
N GLY A 621 44.88 -9.46 -29.84
CA GLY A 621 44.34 -8.90 -31.09
C GLY A 621 44.18 -7.37 -31.14
N LEU A 622 44.09 -6.69 -29.99
CA LEU A 622 43.74 -5.25 -29.95
C LEU A 622 44.91 -4.30 -29.68
N LEU A 623 46.12 -4.81 -29.41
CA LEU A 623 47.32 -4.00 -29.18
C LEU A 623 48.21 -3.79 -30.43
N LEU A 624 47.96 -4.51 -31.53
CA LEU A 624 48.71 -4.35 -32.78
C LEU A 624 48.05 -3.43 -33.82
N ALA A 625 46.75 -3.12 -33.67
CA ALA A 625 46.07 -2.12 -34.51
C ALA A 625 46.29 -0.66 -34.04
N TYR A 626 46.71 -0.46 -32.78
CA TYR A 626 46.96 0.88 -32.22
C TYR A 626 48.36 1.42 -32.53
N LEU A 627 49.35 0.57 -32.84
CA LEU A 627 50.74 1.00 -33.10
C LEU A 627 51.11 1.21 -34.58
N GLN A 628 50.22 0.90 -35.54
CA GLN A 628 50.47 1.18 -36.96
C GLN A 628 49.83 2.47 -37.49
N ARG A 629 49.10 3.24 -36.67
CA ARG A 629 48.49 4.52 -37.09
C ARG A 629 49.28 5.78 -36.69
N LYS A 630 50.50 5.63 -36.13
CA LYS A 630 51.36 6.76 -35.71
C LYS A 630 52.71 6.86 -36.43
N ARG A 631 52.87 6.22 -37.59
CA ARG A 631 53.98 6.48 -38.53
C ARG A 631 53.49 6.40 -39.97
N ARG A 632 52.80 7.45 -40.41
CA ARG A 632 52.86 8.02 -41.77
C ARG A 632 52.35 9.44 -41.73
#